data_AF-A0A9D8QXB6-F1
#
_entry.id   AF-A0A9D8QXB6-F1
#
_cell.length_a   1.000
_cell.length_b   1.000
_cell.length_c   1.000
_cell.angle_alpha   90.00
_cell.angle_beta   90.00
_cell.angle_gamma   90.00
#
_symmetry.space_group_name_H-M   'P 1'
#
loop_
_entity.id
_entity.type
_entity.pdbx_description
1 polymer ?
#
loop_
_entity_poly.entity_id
_entity_poly.type
_entity_poly.pdbx_seq_one_letter_code
_entity_poly.pdbx_strand_id
1 'polypeptide(L)'
;MKKKSVRLLTLLLALCVTACQIPFFNQKTPAGYVRYCAFLLNSQGLYADSPEWRAKMKEVFAEASKISSMEEAHDVVTAAAKVAGGKHSFLAAPVSDTASYPECAPEVKLLESNIAHVRLPFHTGDRISDSLYIYTVS
;
A
#
# COMPACT_ATOMS: atom_id res chain seq x y z
N MET A 1 28.57 29.99 -28.38
CA MET A 1 28.32 29.47 -27.01
C MET A 1 27.00 28.71 -26.83
N LYS A 2 25.96 28.86 -27.70
CA LYS A 2 24.63 28.24 -27.51
C LYS A 2 24.55 26.70 -27.67
N LYS A 3 25.39 26.07 -28.49
CA LYS A 3 25.27 24.62 -28.79
C LYS A 3 25.76 23.71 -27.65
N LYS A 4 26.72 24.16 -26.83
CA LYS A 4 27.26 23.37 -25.71
C LYS A 4 26.31 23.35 -24.52
N SER A 5 25.65 24.47 -24.23
CA SER A 5 24.63 24.57 -23.17
C SER A 5 23.36 23.79 -23.48
N VAL A 6 22.91 23.73 -24.74
CA VAL A 6 21.77 22.90 -25.15
C VAL A 6 22.06 21.40 -25.02
N ARG A 7 23.28 20.96 -25.38
CA ARG A 7 23.70 19.55 -25.21
C ARG A 7 23.87 19.14 -23.76
N LEU A 8 24.33 20.06 -22.90
CA LEU A 8 24.45 19.82 -21.46
C LEU A 8 23.06 19.71 -20.81
N LEU A 9 22.11 20.55 -21.25
CA LEU A 9 20.73 20.52 -20.77
C LEU A 9 19.99 19.24 -21.18
N THR A 10 20.16 18.75 -22.41
CA THR A 10 19.57 17.47 -22.83
C THR A 10 20.19 16.26 -22.13
N LEU A 11 21.50 16.28 -21.86
CA LEU A 11 22.15 15.24 -21.07
C LEU A 11 21.66 15.23 -19.62
N LEU A 12 21.51 16.40 -18.99
CA LEU A 12 20.95 16.53 -17.64
C LEU A 12 19.48 16.09 -17.58
N LEU A 13 18.67 16.44 -18.59
CA LEU A 13 17.28 16.01 -18.65
C LEU A 13 17.16 14.49 -18.81
N ALA A 14 18.00 13.87 -19.66
CA ALA A 14 18.07 12.43 -19.80
C ALA A 14 18.52 11.74 -18.49
N LEU A 15 19.48 12.34 -17.77
CA LEU A 15 19.93 11.86 -16.46
C LEU A 15 18.83 11.98 -15.39
N CYS A 16 18.06 13.07 -15.41
CA CYS A 16 16.93 13.28 -14.51
C CYS A 16 15.78 12.31 -14.80
N VAL A 17 15.50 11.96 -16.06
CA VAL A 17 14.48 10.94 -16.40
C VAL A 17 14.91 9.55 -15.94
N THR A 18 16.23 9.27 -15.90
CA THR A 18 16.75 8.01 -15.33
C THR A 18 16.88 8.02 -13.80
N ALA A 19 17.08 9.20 -13.19
CA ALA A 19 17.23 9.36 -11.73
C ALA A 19 15.88 9.48 -11.02
N CYS A 20 14.88 10.05 -11.68
CA CYS A 20 13.49 9.91 -11.29
C CYS A 20 13.06 8.51 -11.73
N GLN A 21 13.14 7.53 -10.85
CA GLN A 21 12.60 6.18 -11.06
C GLN A 21 11.07 6.24 -11.19
N ILE A 22 10.55 6.91 -12.23
CA ILE A 22 9.16 6.83 -12.64
C ILE A 22 9.16 5.79 -13.76
N PRO A 23 9.12 4.49 -13.43
CA PRO A 23 9.03 3.50 -14.47
C PRO A 23 7.67 3.67 -15.15
N PHE A 24 7.70 3.95 -16.46
CA PHE A 24 6.55 3.88 -17.35
C PHE A 24 6.12 2.41 -17.50
N PHE A 25 5.64 1.79 -16.43
CA PHE A 25 5.05 0.46 -16.49
C PHE A 25 3.61 0.61 -16.96
N ASN A 26 3.27 -0.04 -18.08
CA ASN A 26 1.88 -0.12 -18.52
C ASN A 26 1.09 -1.06 -17.59
N GLN A 27 0.41 -0.49 -16.59
CA GLN A 27 -0.34 -1.25 -15.58
C GLN A 27 -1.54 -2.03 -16.15
N LYS A 28 -1.91 -1.80 -17.42
CA LYS A 28 -2.98 -2.57 -18.10
C LYS A 28 -2.53 -3.96 -18.54
N THR A 29 -1.22 -4.25 -18.51
CA THR A 29 -0.70 -5.60 -18.78
C THR A 29 -0.34 -6.28 -17.47
N PRO A 30 -0.52 -7.61 -17.34
CA PRO A 30 -0.12 -8.37 -16.16
C PRO A 30 1.33 -8.09 -15.74
N ALA A 31 2.26 -8.16 -16.69
CA ALA A 31 3.68 -7.88 -16.47
C ALA A 31 3.93 -6.46 -15.96
N GLY A 32 3.26 -5.46 -16.54
CA GLY A 32 3.42 -4.06 -16.13
C GLY A 32 2.83 -3.79 -14.74
N TYR A 33 1.69 -4.41 -14.42
CA TYR A 33 1.09 -4.37 -13.10
C TYR A 33 2.03 -4.92 -12.03
N VAL A 34 2.58 -6.13 -12.23
CA VAL A 34 3.52 -6.75 -11.27
C VAL A 34 4.75 -5.86 -11.04
N ARG A 35 5.34 -5.33 -12.10
CA ARG A 35 6.53 -4.45 -11.98
C ARG A 35 6.22 -3.16 -11.23
N TYR A 36 5.05 -2.58 -11.45
CA TYR A 36 4.61 -1.40 -10.72
C TYR A 36 4.39 -1.69 -9.24
N CYS A 37 3.71 -2.78 -8.91
CA CYS A 37 3.53 -3.20 -7.52
C CYS A 37 4.87 -3.52 -6.84
N ALA A 38 5.80 -4.20 -7.52
CA ALA A 38 7.13 -4.46 -6.99
C ALA A 38 7.90 -3.17 -6.67
N PHE A 39 7.78 -2.14 -7.52
CA PHE A 39 8.33 -0.81 -7.26
C PHE A 39 7.72 -0.18 -6.00
N LEU A 40 6.38 -0.22 -5.85
CA LEU A 40 5.71 0.31 -4.66
C LEU A 40 6.16 -0.43 -3.39
N LEU A 41 6.17 -1.76 -3.41
CA LEU A 41 6.63 -2.60 -2.31
C LEU A 41 8.08 -2.31 -1.94
N ASN A 42 8.95 -2.05 -2.91
CA ASN A 42 10.33 -1.68 -2.65
C ASN A 42 10.46 -0.30 -2.00
N SER A 43 9.55 0.64 -2.32
CA SER A 43 9.59 2.00 -1.77
C SER A 43 8.87 2.17 -0.43
N GLN A 44 7.90 1.31 -0.12
CA GLN A 44 6.99 1.47 1.03
C GLN A 44 7.02 0.27 1.99
N GLY A 45 7.56 -0.87 1.58
CA GLY A 45 7.60 -2.07 2.40
C GLY A 45 8.56 -1.91 3.58
N LEU A 46 8.08 -2.24 4.78
CA LEU A 46 8.87 -2.17 6.01
C LEU A 46 10.12 -3.08 5.97
N TYR A 47 10.05 -4.20 5.24
CA TYR A 47 11.11 -5.19 5.08
C TYR A 47 11.76 -5.14 3.69
N ALA A 48 11.61 -4.03 2.95
CA ALA A 48 12.15 -3.89 1.60
C ALA A 48 13.70 -3.88 1.54
N ASP A 49 14.42 -3.68 2.64
CA ASP A 49 15.89 -3.77 2.66
C ASP A 49 16.41 -5.18 3.02
N SER A 50 15.52 -6.13 3.25
CA SER A 50 15.88 -7.48 3.70
C SER A 50 16.58 -8.31 2.60
N PRO A 51 17.48 -9.24 2.97
CA PRO A 51 18.00 -10.24 2.04
C PRO A 51 16.90 -11.05 1.34
N GLU A 52 15.84 -11.39 2.08
CA GLU A 52 14.68 -12.15 1.61
C GLU A 52 13.94 -11.38 0.52
N TRP A 53 13.69 -10.07 0.74
CA TRP A 53 13.07 -9.24 -0.29
C TRP A 53 13.95 -9.12 -1.54
N ARG A 54 15.26 -8.94 -1.39
CA ARG A 54 16.18 -8.85 -2.54
C ARG A 54 16.17 -10.12 -3.39
N ALA A 55 16.06 -11.30 -2.77
CA ALA A 55 15.88 -12.56 -3.48
C ALA A 55 14.50 -12.61 -4.16
N LYS A 56 13.43 -12.32 -3.40
CA LYS A 56 12.06 -12.37 -3.90
C LYS A 56 11.82 -11.41 -5.07
N MET A 57 12.41 -10.22 -5.02
CA MET A 57 12.30 -9.22 -6.08
C MET A 57 12.83 -9.76 -7.42
N LYS A 58 13.92 -10.52 -7.41
CA LYS A 58 14.44 -11.16 -8.63
C LYS A 58 13.47 -12.19 -9.20
N GLU A 59 12.87 -13.01 -8.34
CA GLU A 59 11.83 -13.97 -8.75
C GLU A 59 10.62 -13.26 -9.36
N VAL A 60 10.13 -12.21 -8.70
CA VAL A 60 8.98 -11.42 -9.16
C VAL A 60 9.21 -10.84 -10.55
N PHE A 61 10.41 -10.30 -10.84
CA PHE A 61 10.72 -9.80 -12.19
C PHE A 61 10.82 -10.91 -13.24
N ALA A 62 11.31 -12.09 -12.86
CA ALA A 62 11.36 -13.25 -13.74
C ALA A 62 9.96 -13.82 -14.03
N GLU A 63 9.10 -13.90 -13.03
CA GLU A 63 7.69 -14.32 -13.13
C GLU A 63 6.87 -13.32 -13.95
N ALA A 64 7.07 -12.01 -13.74
CA ALA A 64 6.39 -10.95 -14.50
C ALA A 64 6.58 -11.08 -16.02
N SER A 65 7.65 -11.74 -16.47
CA SER A 65 7.93 -11.94 -17.90
C SER A 65 7.21 -13.15 -18.50
N LYS A 66 6.56 -13.97 -17.68
CA LYS A 66 5.91 -15.24 -18.08
C LYS A 66 4.39 -15.24 -17.87
N ILE A 67 3.89 -14.41 -16.96
CA ILE A 67 2.46 -14.31 -16.64
C ILE A 67 1.65 -13.72 -17.80
N SER A 68 0.42 -14.21 -17.94
CA SER A 68 -0.49 -13.85 -19.04
C SER A 68 -1.85 -13.34 -18.59
N SER A 69 -2.18 -13.47 -17.30
CA SER A 69 -3.46 -13.03 -16.71
C SER A 69 -3.27 -12.11 -15.50
N MET A 70 -4.31 -11.34 -15.18
CA MET A 70 -4.29 -10.46 -14.00
C MET A 70 -4.42 -11.25 -12.70
N GLU A 71 -5.06 -12.41 -12.75
CA GLU A 71 -5.15 -13.35 -11.63
C GLU A 71 -3.76 -13.86 -11.23
N GLU A 72 -2.96 -14.31 -12.20
CA GLU A 72 -1.56 -14.71 -11.95
C GLU A 72 -0.73 -13.53 -11.42
N ALA A 73 -0.97 -12.32 -11.95
CA ALA A 73 -0.31 -11.12 -11.48
C ALA A 73 -0.63 -10.82 -10.01
N HIS A 74 -1.89 -10.98 -9.61
CA HIS A 74 -2.33 -10.79 -8.22
C HIS A 74 -1.69 -11.80 -7.27
N ASP A 75 -1.57 -13.06 -7.67
CA ASP A 75 -0.94 -14.09 -6.84
C ASP A 75 0.54 -13.78 -6.59
N VAL A 76 1.26 -13.42 -7.65
CA VAL A 76 2.68 -13.02 -7.57
C VAL A 76 2.85 -11.81 -6.65
N VAL A 77 2.02 -10.78 -6.83
CA VAL A 77 2.12 -9.55 -6.03
C VAL A 77 1.71 -9.80 -4.58
N THR A 78 0.73 -10.65 -4.31
CA THR A 78 0.32 -11.01 -2.95
C THR A 78 1.43 -11.75 -2.21
N ALA A 79 2.12 -12.67 -2.87
CA ALA A 79 3.28 -13.34 -2.30
C ALA A 79 4.41 -12.35 -2.02
N ALA A 80 4.68 -11.44 -2.94
CA ALA A 80 5.68 -10.39 -2.80
C ALA A 80 5.37 -9.43 -1.63
N ALA A 81 4.10 -9.02 -1.48
CA ALA A 81 3.66 -8.09 -0.44
C ALA A 81 3.89 -8.64 0.97
N LYS A 82 3.68 -9.95 1.18
CA LYS A 82 3.96 -10.60 2.46
C LYS A 82 5.44 -10.57 2.85
N VAL A 83 6.35 -10.65 1.87
CA VAL A 83 7.79 -10.57 2.11
C VAL A 83 8.22 -9.13 2.37
N ALA A 84 7.78 -8.19 1.52
CA ALA A 84 8.18 -6.78 1.62
C ALA A 84 7.56 -6.05 2.83
N GLY A 85 6.34 -6.39 3.24
CA GLY A 85 5.62 -5.67 4.29
C GLY A 85 5.17 -6.52 5.49
N GLY A 86 5.25 -7.85 5.40
CA GLY A 86 4.95 -8.76 6.50
C GLY A 86 3.49 -9.20 6.57
N LYS A 87 3.09 -9.73 7.75
CA LYS A 87 1.77 -10.38 7.96
C LYS A 87 0.55 -9.48 7.75
N HIS A 88 0.73 -8.17 7.85
CA HIS A 88 -0.34 -7.17 7.68
C HIS A 88 -0.40 -6.60 6.26
N SER A 89 0.43 -7.09 5.34
CA SER A 89 0.45 -6.64 3.96
C SER A 89 -0.34 -7.60 3.08
N PHE A 90 -1.36 -7.08 2.42
CA PHE A 90 -2.24 -7.82 1.53
C PHE A 90 -2.77 -6.90 0.44
N LEU A 91 -3.23 -7.51 -0.65
CA LEU A 91 -3.93 -6.80 -1.70
C LEU A 91 -5.42 -6.91 -1.41
N ALA A 92 -6.07 -5.77 -1.24
CA ALA A 92 -7.52 -5.71 -1.22
C ALA A 92 -8.02 -5.57 -2.66
N ALA A 93 -9.09 -6.31 -3.00
CA ALA A 93 -9.88 -5.94 -4.16
C ALA A 93 -10.37 -4.49 -3.98
N PRO A 94 -10.61 -3.73 -5.07
CA PRO A 94 -11.29 -2.46 -4.97
C PRO A 94 -12.56 -2.70 -4.16
N VAL A 95 -12.63 -2.08 -2.98
CA VAL A 95 -13.79 -2.22 -2.11
C VAL A 95 -14.95 -1.65 -2.93
N SER A 96 -15.85 -2.52 -3.40
CA SER A 96 -17.21 -2.05 -3.57
C SER A 96 -17.61 -1.63 -2.16
N ASP A 97 -17.67 -0.33 -1.93
CA ASP A 97 -17.96 0.35 -0.66
C ASP A 97 -19.38 -0.01 -0.18
N THR A 98 -19.59 -1.29 0.13
CA THR A 98 -20.89 -1.92 0.42
C THR A 98 -20.88 -2.69 1.73
N ALA A 99 -19.71 -2.90 2.33
CA ALA A 99 -19.62 -3.36 3.71
C ALA A 99 -20.00 -2.22 4.65
N SER A 100 -21.31 -1.99 4.79
CA SER A 100 -21.86 -1.22 5.90
C SER A 100 -21.59 -1.99 7.18
N TYR A 101 -20.49 -1.66 7.86
CA TYR A 101 -20.27 -2.12 9.22
C TYR A 101 -21.28 -1.42 10.11
N PRO A 102 -22.04 -2.15 10.94
CA PRO A 102 -22.92 -1.50 11.90
C PRO A 102 -22.06 -0.63 12.82
N GLU A 103 -22.27 0.67 12.79
CA GLU A 103 -21.63 1.58 13.73
C GLU A 103 -22.16 1.28 15.13
N CYS A 104 -21.30 0.73 15.99
CA CYS A 104 -21.63 0.47 17.39
C CYS A 104 -21.18 1.65 18.25
N ALA A 105 -22.08 2.20 19.04
CA ALA A 105 -21.73 3.18 20.06
C ALA A 105 -20.88 2.53 21.17
N PRO A 106 -19.98 3.29 21.82
CA PRO A 106 -19.30 2.83 23.03
C PRO A 106 -20.27 2.55 24.17
N GLU A 107 -20.01 1.52 24.98
CA GLU A 107 -20.77 1.27 26.21
C GLU A 107 -20.02 1.86 27.41
N VAL A 108 -20.70 2.67 28.23
CA VAL A 108 -20.11 3.29 29.44
C VAL A 108 -20.86 2.80 30.69
N LYS A 109 -20.12 2.36 31.71
CA LYS A 109 -20.65 1.94 33.01
C LYS A 109 -19.79 2.51 34.13
N LEU A 110 -20.42 2.99 35.21
CA LEU A 110 -19.70 3.33 36.45
C LEU A 110 -19.68 2.09 37.34
N LEU A 111 -18.49 1.65 37.73
CA LEU A 111 -18.28 0.54 38.65
C LEU A 111 -18.20 1.05 40.10
N GLU A 112 -18.30 0.12 41.06
CA GLU A 112 -18.02 0.42 42.47
C GLU A 112 -16.61 1.03 42.62
N SER A 113 -16.43 1.91 43.60
CA SER A 113 -15.19 2.68 43.83
C SER A 113 -14.90 3.79 42.81
N ASN A 114 -15.93 4.36 42.16
CA ASN A 114 -15.79 5.51 41.24
C ASN A 114 -14.91 5.25 40.02
N ILE A 115 -14.93 4.02 39.49
CA ILE A 115 -14.17 3.65 38.29
C ILE A 115 -15.10 3.67 37.08
N ALA A 116 -14.79 4.47 36.06
CA ALA A 116 -15.48 4.43 34.79
C ALA A 116 -14.95 3.28 33.91
N HIS A 117 -15.83 2.40 33.46
CA HIS A 117 -15.55 1.33 32.51
C HIS A 117 -16.16 1.67 31.14
N VAL A 118 -15.30 1.81 30.13
CA VAL A 118 -15.69 2.16 28.75
C VAL A 118 -15.32 1.01 27.81
N ARG A 119 -16.30 0.45 27.10
CA ARG A 119 -16.11 -0.54 26.05
C ARG A 119 -16.14 0.15 24.69
N LEU A 120 -14.98 0.27 24.05
CA LEU A 120 -14.86 0.81 22.70
C LEU A 120 -14.96 -0.34 21.68
N PRO A 121 -15.98 -0.36 20.82
CA PRO A 121 -16.06 -1.34 19.75
C PRO A 121 -15.02 -1.07 18.66
N PHE A 122 -14.76 -2.09 17.84
CA PHE A 122 -13.89 -1.95 16.67
C PHE A 122 -14.43 -0.87 15.72
N HIS A 123 -13.55 0.00 15.25
CA HIS A 123 -13.85 1.02 14.26
C HIS A 123 -12.66 1.17 13.31
N THR A 124 -12.92 1.53 12.04
CA THR A 124 -11.89 1.68 11.00
C THR A 124 -11.42 3.13 10.83
N GLY A 125 -12.13 4.10 11.40
CA GLY A 125 -11.75 5.53 11.36
C GLY A 125 -12.01 6.24 10.02
N ASP A 126 -12.70 5.59 9.08
CA ASP A 126 -12.76 6.05 7.69
C ASP A 126 -13.79 7.18 7.42
N ARG A 127 -14.84 7.33 8.22
CA ARG A 127 -15.80 8.45 8.10
C ARG A 127 -16.67 8.59 9.36
N ILE A 128 -16.57 9.75 10.01
CA ILE A 128 -17.50 10.36 10.99
C ILE A 128 -18.18 9.38 11.95
N SER A 129 -17.46 8.99 13.00
CA SER A 129 -18.09 8.45 14.22
C SER A 129 -18.11 9.47 15.37
N ASP A 130 -17.63 10.70 15.17
CA ASP A 130 -17.47 11.68 16.24
C ASP A 130 -18.80 11.96 16.97
N SER A 131 -19.94 11.91 16.28
CA SER A 131 -21.27 12.02 16.88
C SER A 131 -21.65 10.86 17.81
N LEU A 132 -21.08 9.67 17.63
CA LEU A 132 -21.30 8.50 18.49
C LEU A 132 -20.39 8.46 19.72
N TYR A 133 -19.26 9.18 19.70
CA TYR A 133 -18.32 9.22 20.82
C TYR A 133 -18.48 10.45 21.74
N ILE A 134 -19.34 11.41 21.37
CA ILE A 134 -19.73 12.50 22.26
C ILE A 134 -20.80 11.99 23.23
N TYR A 135 -20.38 11.50 24.39
CA TYR A 135 -21.25 11.34 25.55
C TYR A 135 -20.80 12.30 26.65
N THR A 136 -21.69 13.21 27.05
CA THR A 136 -21.55 13.97 28.30
C THR A 136 -21.92 13.07 29.47
N VAL A 137 -20.97 12.83 30.37
CA VAL A 137 -21.23 12.20 31.67
C VAL A 137 -21.93 13.25 32.52
N SER A 138 -23.24 13.12 32.70
CA SER A 138 -24.05 13.94 33.62
C SER A 138 -24.06 13.35 35.02
#